data_AF-A0A3N4HUN9-F1
#
_entry.id   AF-A0A3N4HUN9-F1
#
_cell.length_a   1.000
_cell.length_b   1.000
_cell.length_c   1.000
_cell.angle_alpha   90.00
_cell.angle_beta   90.00
_cell.angle_gamma   90.00
#
_symmetry.space_group_name_H-M   'P 1'
#
loop_
_entity.id
_entity.type
_entity.pdbx_description
1 polymer ?
#
loop_
_entity_poly.entity_id
_entity_poly.type
_entity_poly.pdbx_seq_one_letter_code
_entity_poly.pdbx_strand_id
1 'polypeptide(L)'
;MAQATHKCINDDSHFDGPLPGTSSKHNNSLSSPTVDLELGSLFNTEPHLPPPKFEAIPDSHASGIISIIVTLWPSLPPITSIRSRTTTSSTDPMLLRITTKRGTSYEYCDPDTDDGGRSGPFLRRVYRKGSTGPWIRGVFTPEMIEAQRKKNEETARAAEKLVEEQKKADVGRKPMLVYRLKWLEGDIELDQYVHAGFFWMRRGAPAVETEEQRGAFLRVFGEHMAGCEFVGKRCS
;
A
#
# COMPACT_ATOMS: atom_id res chain seq x y z
N MET A 1 -47.71 5.14 2.74
CA MET A 1 -48.44 4.08 2.01
C MET A 1 -48.30 4.35 0.52
N ALA A 2 -47.49 3.55 -0.17
CA ALA A 2 -47.58 3.24 -1.61
C ALA A 2 -46.41 2.28 -1.91
N GLN A 3 -46.75 1.01 -2.12
CA GLN A 3 -45.84 -0.06 -2.51
C GLN A 3 -45.63 0.00 -4.02
N ALA A 4 -44.40 -0.18 -4.48
CA ALA A 4 -44.09 -0.47 -5.88
C ALA A 4 -43.33 -1.79 -5.93
N THR A 5 -44.02 -2.81 -6.41
CA THR A 5 -43.54 -4.16 -6.69
C THR A 5 -42.92 -4.18 -8.09
N HIS A 6 -41.65 -4.60 -8.20
CA HIS A 6 -41.08 -5.00 -9.48
C HIS A 6 -40.64 -6.47 -9.39
N LYS A 7 -41.16 -7.21 -10.36
CA LYS A 7 -41.15 -8.66 -10.54
C LYS A 7 -40.51 -8.88 -11.90
N CYS A 8 -39.34 -9.52 -11.97
CA CYS A 8 -38.76 -10.10 -13.18
C CYS A 8 -38.05 -11.39 -12.75
N ILE A 9 -38.67 -12.55 -12.96
CA ILE A 9 -38.54 -13.46 -14.12
C ILE A 9 -37.37 -14.43 -13.89
N ASN A 10 -37.78 -15.68 -13.64
CA ASN A 10 -36.96 -16.89 -13.68
C ASN A 10 -36.48 -17.14 -15.11
N ASP A 11 -35.25 -17.64 -15.26
CA ASP A 11 -34.95 -18.58 -16.34
C ASP A 11 -34.09 -19.72 -15.79
N ASP A 12 -34.78 -20.85 -15.63
CA ASP A 12 -34.23 -22.19 -15.46
C ASP A 12 -33.61 -22.62 -16.79
N SER A 13 -32.29 -22.76 -16.85
CA SER A 13 -31.64 -23.58 -17.88
C SER A 13 -30.99 -24.79 -17.22
N HIS A 14 -31.84 -25.78 -17.03
CA HIS A 14 -31.58 -27.19 -16.87
C HIS A 14 -30.60 -27.68 -17.96
N PHE A 15 -29.45 -28.24 -17.56
CA PHE A 15 -28.56 -28.97 -18.48
C PHE A 15 -28.20 -30.31 -17.86
N ASP A 16 -29.08 -31.29 -18.11
CA ASP A 16 -28.81 -32.71 -17.93
C ASP A 16 -28.07 -33.25 -19.16
N GLY A 17 -26.96 -33.94 -18.92
CA GLY A 17 -26.21 -34.66 -19.96
C GLY A 17 -25.19 -35.64 -19.36
N PRO A 18 -25.35 -36.96 -19.55
CA PRO A 18 -24.50 -37.98 -18.93
C PRO A 18 -23.31 -38.47 -19.81
N LEU A 19 -22.22 -38.85 -19.12
CA LEU A 19 -21.17 -39.90 -19.31
C LEU A 19 -20.97 -40.56 -20.70
N PRO A 20 -19.73 -40.88 -21.15
CA PRO A 20 -18.86 -41.95 -20.59
C PRO A 20 -17.34 -41.58 -20.60
N GLY A 21 -16.39 -42.22 -19.91
CA GLY A 21 -16.21 -43.63 -19.61
C GLY A 21 -15.29 -44.30 -20.64
N THR A 22 -13.97 -44.09 -20.60
CA THR A 22 -12.98 -45.05 -21.16
C THR A 22 -11.68 -45.05 -20.37
N SER A 23 -11.52 -46.18 -19.67
CA SER A 23 -10.25 -46.77 -19.23
C SER A 23 -9.28 -46.91 -20.40
N SER A 24 -8.04 -46.45 -20.24
CA SER A 24 -6.92 -46.95 -21.06
C SER A 24 -5.72 -47.23 -20.17
N LYS A 25 -5.60 -48.52 -19.83
CA LYS A 25 -4.37 -49.14 -19.33
C LYS A 25 -3.45 -49.31 -20.54
N HIS A 26 -2.34 -48.58 -20.58
CA HIS A 26 -1.18 -49.00 -21.35
C HIS A 26 -0.04 -49.32 -20.40
N ASN A 27 0.10 -50.62 -20.15
CA ASN A 27 1.36 -51.24 -19.79
C ASN A 27 2.30 -51.05 -20.98
N ASN A 28 3.45 -50.43 -20.77
CA ASN A 28 4.62 -50.66 -21.61
C ASN A 28 5.84 -50.77 -20.68
N SER A 29 6.11 -52.01 -20.28
CA SER A 29 7.43 -52.45 -19.85
C SER A 29 8.37 -52.36 -21.04
N LEU A 30 9.22 -51.34 -21.04
CA LEU A 30 10.43 -51.33 -21.84
C LEU A 30 11.61 -51.31 -20.87
N SER A 31 12.17 -52.49 -20.70
CA SER A 31 13.45 -52.77 -20.07
C SER A 31 14.53 -51.97 -20.82
N SER A 32 15.01 -50.89 -20.21
CA SER A 32 16.23 -50.23 -20.66
C SER A 32 17.44 -50.81 -19.92
N PRO A 33 18.59 -50.93 -20.61
CA PRO A 33 19.77 -51.60 -20.09
C PRO A 33 20.39 -50.80 -18.94
N THR A 34 20.74 -51.52 -17.87
CA THR A 34 21.57 -51.05 -16.77
C THR A 34 22.92 -50.61 -17.32
N VAL A 35 23.12 -49.29 -17.41
CA VAL A 35 24.45 -48.71 -17.57
C VAL A 35 24.92 -48.35 -16.17
N ASP A 36 25.74 -49.21 -15.57
CA ASP A 36 26.50 -48.90 -14.37
C ASP A 36 27.54 -47.82 -14.73
N LEU A 37 27.11 -46.57 -14.68
CA LEU A 37 27.99 -45.42 -14.59
C LEU A 37 28.17 -45.14 -13.10
N GLU A 38 29.27 -45.65 -12.55
CA GLU A 38 29.89 -45.14 -11.32
C GLU A 38 30.33 -43.68 -11.57
N LEU A 39 29.35 -42.78 -11.65
CA LEU A 39 29.59 -41.34 -11.60
C LEU A 39 29.75 -41.00 -10.12
N GLY A 40 31.01 -40.88 -9.71
CA GLY A 40 31.41 -40.42 -8.39
C GLY A 40 30.55 -39.24 -7.97
N SER A 41 29.73 -39.48 -6.94
CA SER A 41 28.92 -38.47 -6.27
C SER A 41 29.85 -37.50 -5.55
N LEU A 42 30.44 -36.58 -6.32
CA LEU A 42 30.84 -35.27 -5.83
C LEU A 42 29.54 -34.58 -5.45
N PHE A 43 29.03 -34.90 -4.26
CA PHE A 43 28.02 -34.12 -3.59
C PHE A 43 28.57 -32.70 -3.55
N ASN A 44 28.09 -31.90 -4.50
CA ASN A 44 28.16 -30.46 -4.46
C ASN A 44 27.39 -30.11 -3.18
N THR A 45 28.11 -29.97 -2.07
CA THR A 45 27.56 -29.45 -0.82
C THR A 45 27.25 -27.99 -1.11
N GLU A 46 26.06 -27.77 -1.66
CA GLU A 46 25.50 -26.46 -1.91
C GLU A 46 25.67 -25.66 -0.61
N PRO A 47 26.33 -24.50 -0.65
CA PRO A 47 26.67 -23.76 0.55
C PRO A 47 25.37 -23.48 1.33
N HIS A 48 25.25 -24.13 2.50
CA HIS A 48 24.12 -23.94 3.40
C HIS A 48 24.11 -22.47 3.85
N LEU A 49 23.32 -21.64 3.16
CA LEU A 49 23.08 -20.28 3.59
C LEU A 49 22.50 -20.31 5.01
N PRO A 50 22.96 -19.42 5.90
CA PRO A 50 22.44 -19.36 7.26
C PRO A 50 20.93 -19.12 7.23
N PRO A 51 20.16 -19.72 8.16
CA PRO A 51 18.72 -19.57 8.17
C PRO A 51 18.34 -18.09 8.33
N PRO A 52 17.31 -17.62 7.60
CA PRO A 52 16.87 -16.24 7.69
C PRO A 52 16.43 -15.90 9.13
N LYS A 53 16.87 -14.74 9.62
CA LYS A 53 16.52 -14.24 10.95
C LYS A 53 15.16 -13.53 10.90
N PHE A 54 14.35 -13.75 11.94
CA PHE A 54 13.02 -13.16 12.07
C PHE A 54 12.86 -12.53 13.44
N GLU A 55 12.36 -11.30 13.46
CA GLU A 55 12.15 -10.50 14.66
C GLU A 55 10.66 -10.29 14.93
N ALA A 56 10.29 -10.20 16.21
CA ALA A 56 8.91 -9.94 16.59
C ALA A 56 8.50 -8.54 16.13
N ILE A 57 7.30 -8.44 15.55
CA ILE A 57 6.71 -7.14 15.21
C ILE A 57 5.90 -6.61 16.40
N PRO A 58 5.76 -5.28 16.56
CA PRO A 58 4.89 -4.70 17.58
C PRO A 58 3.44 -5.19 17.47
N ASP A 59 2.78 -5.45 18.60
CA ASP A 59 1.42 -6.00 18.64
C ASP A 59 0.39 -5.11 17.91
N SER A 60 0.57 -3.80 17.95
CA SER A 60 -0.27 -2.83 17.22
C SER A 60 -0.27 -3.13 15.72
N HIS A 61 0.89 -3.41 15.13
CA HIS A 61 1.03 -3.74 13.71
C HIS A 61 0.60 -5.18 13.42
N ALA A 62 0.90 -6.11 14.34
CA ALA A 62 0.50 -7.51 14.21
C ALA A 62 -1.01 -7.68 14.10
N SER A 63 -1.79 -6.93 14.88
CA SER A 63 -3.27 -7.03 14.88
C SER A 63 -3.88 -6.73 13.50
N GLY A 64 -3.41 -5.67 12.82
CA GLY A 64 -3.86 -5.30 11.49
C GLY A 64 -3.50 -6.37 10.45
N ILE A 65 -2.27 -6.87 10.49
CA ILE A 65 -1.78 -7.92 9.57
C ILE A 65 -2.54 -9.24 9.80
N ILE A 66 -2.77 -9.64 11.05
CA ILE A 66 -3.56 -10.83 11.41
C ILE A 66 -4.96 -10.72 10.81
N SER A 67 -5.61 -9.56 10.95
CA SER A 67 -6.95 -9.32 10.41
C SER A 67 -6.97 -9.56 8.90
N ILE A 68 -6.00 -9.01 8.16
CA ILE A 68 -5.86 -9.18 6.71
C ILE A 68 -5.68 -10.65 6.35
N ILE A 69 -4.74 -11.35 6.98
CA ILE A 69 -4.44 -12.77 6.68
C ILE A 69 -5.65 -13.65 6.97
N VAL A 70 -6.31 -13.49 8.12
CA VAL A 70 -7.49 -14.31 8.48
C VAL A 70 -8.64 -14.07 7.51
N THR A 71 -8.80 -12.84 7.02
CA THR A 71 -9.83 -12.50 6.03
C THR A 71 -9.54 -13.16 4.68
N LEU A 72 -8.28 -13.12 4.22
CA LEU A 72 -7.87 -13.67 2.93
C LEU A 72 -7.76 -15.21 2.91
N TRP A 73 -7.52 -15.83 4.06
CA TRP A 73 -7.41 -17.28 4.22
C TRP A 73 -8.22 -17.76 5.44
N PRO A 74 -9.56 -17.78 5.35
CA PRO A 74 -10.43 -18.09 6.48
C PRO A 74 -10.28 -19.52 7.02
N SER A 75 -9.70 -20.43 6.24
CA SER A 75 -9.39 -21.80 6.67
C SER A 75 -8.14 -21.91 7.55
N LEU A 76 -7.39 -20.82 7.76
CA LEU A 76 -6.21 -20.86 8.63
C LEU A 76 -6.61 -21.02 10.10
N PRO A 77 -5.90 -21.85 10.88
CA PRO A 77 -6.05 -21.86 12.32
C PRO A 77 -5.65 -20.50 12.92
N PRO A 78 -6.13 -20.19 14.15
CA PRO A 78 -5.80 -18.93 14.82
C PRO A 78 -4.29 -18.65 14.84
N ILE A 79 -3.90 -17.44 14.47
CA ILE A 79 -2.51 -16.98 14.46
C ILE A 79 -2.09 -16.62 15.89
N THR A 80 -0.93 -17.11 16.32
CA THR A 80 -0.38 -16.85 17.66
C THR A 80 0.83 -15.93 17.64
N SER A 81 1.55 -15.86 16.51
CA SER A 81 2.68 -14.94 16.38
C SER A 81 2.94 -14.59 14.92
N ILE A 82 3.42 -13.36 14.71
CA ILE A 82 3.95 -12.88 13.45
C ILE A 82 5.34 -12.32 13.71
N ARG A 83 6.29 -12.63 12.83
CA ARG A 83 7.64 -12.11 12.86
C ARG A 83 8.02 -11.58 11.48
N SER A 84 8.75 -10.49 11.41
CA SER A 84 9.26 -9.95 10.14
C SER A 84 10.68 -10.45 9.88
N ARG A 85 11.02 -10.71 8.62
CA ARG A 85 12.40 -11.01 8.22
C ARG A 85 13.23 -9.74 8.33
N THR A 86 14.35 -9.81 9.03
CA THR A 86 15.33 -8.72 9.06
C THR A 86 16.07 -8.71 7.72
N THR A 87 15.72 -7.79 6.82
CA THR A 87 16.45 -7.58 5.56
C THR A 87 17.36 -6.38 5.70
N THR A 88 18.57 -6.47 5.15
CA THR A 88 19.47 -5.31 5.02
C THR A 88 19.19 -4.53 3.73
N SER A 89 18.44 -5.11 2.80
CA SER A 89 18.02 -4.49 1.55
C SER A 89 16.60 -3.96 1.64
N SER A 90 16.39 -2.72 1.17
CA SER A 90 15.08 -2.10 0.99
C SER A 90 14.34 -2.62 -0.24
N THR A 91 15.02 -3.33 -1.14
CA THR A 91 14.43 -3.88 -2.38
C THR A 91 13.85 -5.28 -2.19
N ASP A 92 14.13 -5.94 -1.08
CA ASP A 92 13.59 -7.27 -0.80
C ASP A 92 12.13 -7.15 -0.34
N PRO A 93 11.20 -7.94 -0.92
CA PRO A 93 9.83 -7.92 -0.48
C PRO A 93 9.73 -8.31 1.00
N MET A 94 8.87 -7.61 1.73
CA MET A 94 8.65 -7.86 3.15
C MET A 94 8.10 -9.27 3.33
N LEU A 95 8.91 -10.15 3.94
CA LEU A 95 8.56 -11.54 4.22
C LEU A 95 8.22 -11.69 5.69
N LEU A 96 7.01 -12.13 6.00
CA LEU A 96 6.56 -12.37 7.37
C LEU A 96 6.48 -13.87 7.65
N ARG A 97 6.93 -14.29 8.84
CA ARG A 97 6.74 -15.64 9.38
C ARG A 97 5.56 -15.64 10.32
N ILE A 98 4.55 -16.46 10.03
CA ILE A 98 3.34 -16.61 10.82
C ILE A 98 3.37 -17.96 11.50
N THR A 99 3.06 -18.00 12.80
CA THR A 99 2.84 -19.26 13.53
C THR A 99 1.40 -19.34 13.98
N THR A 100 0.78 -20.49 13.78
CA THR A 100 -0.59 -20.77 14.19
C THR A 100 -0.64 -21.53 15.51
N LYS A 101 -1.80 -21.55 16.18
CA LYS A 101 -2.05 -22.30 17.43
C LYS A 101 -1.73 -23.79 17.33
N ARG A 102 -1.78 -24.37 16.12
CA ARG A 102 -1.41 -25.76 15.85
C ARG A 102 0.10 -25.98 15.70
N GLY A 103 0.92 -24.95 15.94
CA GLY A 103 2.37 -24.99 15.73
C GLY A 103 2.77 -25.10 14.25
N THR A 104 1.86 -24.80 13.32
CA THR A 104 2.17 -24.77 11.88
C THR A 104 2.64 -23.38 11.49
N SER A 105 3.75 -23.33 10.76
CA SER A 105 4.36 -22.10 10.30
C SER A 105 4.05 -21.82 8.83
N TYR A 106 3.85 -20.54 8.52
CA TYR A 106 3.64 -20.03 7.17
C TYR A 106 4.57 -18.85 6.91
N GLU A 107 4.85 -18.61 5.64
CA GLU A 107 5.44 -17.36 5.16
C GLU A 107 4.39 -16.58 4.39
N TYR A 108 4.30 -15.29 4.68
CA TYR A 108 3.44 -14.32 4.00
C TYR A 108 4.30 -13.30 3.27
N CYS A 109 3.87 -12.95 2.06
CA CYS A 109 4.47 -11.92 1.24
C CYS A 109 3.35 -11.13 0.56
N ASP A 110 3.47 -9.80 0.57
CA ASP A 110 2.57 -8.90 -0.15
C ASP A 110 3.41 -8.01 -1.07
N PRO A 111 3.78 -8.51 -2.25
CA PRO A 111 4.56 -7.73 -3.19
C PRO A 111 3.70 -6.59 -3.74
N ASP A 112 4.14 -5.35 -3.47
CA ASP A 112 3.44 -4.13 -3.89
C ASP A 112 3.45 -3.92 -5.42
N THR A 113 4.36 -4.54 -6.21
CA THR A 113 4.35 -4.36 -7.68
C THR A 113 5.12 -5.39 -8.53
N ASP A 114 4.43 -5.83 -9.60
CA ASP A 114 4.76 -6.08 -11.03
C ASP A 114 6.09 -6.66 -11.57
N ASP A 115 7.04 -7.16 -10.78
CA ASP A 115 8.28 -7.77 -11.32
C ASP A 115 8.12 -9.25 -11.77
N GLY A 116 7.00 -9.61 -12.42
CA GLY A 116 6.80 -10.96 -12.96
C GLY A 116 5.38 -11.51 -12.94
N GLY A 117 4.37 -10.64 -12.94
CA GLY A 117 2.97 -11.02 -13.15
C GLY A 117 2.23 -11.61 -11.94
N ARG A 118 2.76 -11.45 -10.71
CA ARG A 118 2.08 -11.87 -9.48
C ARG A 118 1.88 -10.69 -8.55
N SER A 119 0.69 -10.10 -8.58
CA SER A 119 0.26 -9.05 -7.66
C SER A 119 -0.66 -9.58 -6.56
N GLY A 120 -0.43 -9.06 -5.35
CA GLY A 120 -1.27 -9.25 -4.17
C GLY A 120 -0.74 -10.25 -3.14
N PRO A 121 -1.51 -10.50 -2.08
CA PRO A 121 -1.04 -11.22 -0.91
C PRO A 121 -0.94 -12.73 -1.18
N PHE A 122 0.21 -13.30 -0.81
CA PHE A 122 0.53 -14.71 -0.93
C PHE A 122 0.94 -15.33 0.41
N LEU A 123 0.61 -16.60 0.58
CA LEU A 123 0.96 -17.40 1.74
C LEU A 123 1.51 -18.75 1.32
N ARG A 124 2.56 -19.26 1.98
CA ARG A 124 3.03 -20.64 1.80
C ARG A 124 3.32 -21.32 3.12
N ARG A 125 3.15 -22.64 3.18
CA ARG A 125 3.50 -23.43 4.36
C ARG A 125 5.00 -23.60 4.48
N VAL A 126 5.50 -23.61 5.71
CA VAL A 126 6.90 -23.90 6.05
C VAL A 126 6.92 -25.20 6.83
N TYR A 127 7.64 -26.19 6.34
CA TYR A 127 7.76 -27.49 6.97
C TYR A 127 8.87 -27.49 8.02
N ARG A 128 8.80 -28.44 8.96
CA ARG A 128 9.80 -28.57 10.05
C ARG A 128 11.23 -28.73 9.56
N LYS A 129 11.42 -29.31 8.37
CA LYS A 129 12.73 -29.49 7.72
C LYS A 129 13.28 -28.19 7.10
N GLY A 130 12.57 -27.07 7.21
CA GLY A 130 12.93 -25.80 6.58
C GLY A 130 12.49 -25.67 5.11
N SER A 131 12.02 -26.75 4.49
CA SER A 131 11.45 -26.69 3.14
C SER A 131 10.14 -25.88 3.13
N THR A 132 9.83 -25.32 1.97
CA THR A 132 8.64 -24.49 1.77
C THR A 132 7.68 -25.13 0.77
N GLY A 133 6.38 -24.92 0.99
CA GLY A 133 5.32 -25.32 0.07
C GLY A 133 5.12 -24.30 -1.05
N PRO A 134 4.16 -24.56 -1.96
CA PRO A 134 3.79 -23.60 -2.99
C PRO A 134 3.14 -22.36 -2.38
N TRP A 135 3.27 -21.23 -3.08
CA TRP A 135 2.55 -20.00 -2.78
C TRP A 135 1.08 -20.13 -3.14
N ILE A 136 0.22 -19.72 -2.20
CA ILE A 136 -1.23 -19.72 -2.29
C ILE A 136 -1.67 -18.25 -2.24
N ARG A 137 -2.45 -17.82 -3.22
CA ARG A 137 -3.00 -16.45 -3.27
C ARG A 137 -4.13 -16.29 -2.25
N GLY A 138 -4.27 -15.09 -1.70
CA GLY A 138 -5.44 -14.72 -0.90
C GLY A 138 -6.72 -14.79 -1.71
N VAL A 139 -7.83 -15.17 -1.06
CA VAL A 139 -9.16 -15.16 -1.67
C VAL A 139 -9.76 -13.78 -1.47
N PHE A 140 -10.11 -13.11 -2.57
CA PHE A 140 -10.87 -11.87 -2.55
C PHE A 140 -12.31 -12.19 -2.97
N THR A 141 -13.25 -12.05 -2.05
CA THR A 141 -14.67 -12.15 -2.42
C THR A 141 -15.19 -10.77 -2.85
N PRO A 142 -16.24 -10.70 -3.70
CA PRO A 142 -16.86 -9.42 -4.08
C PRO A 142 -17.30 -8.59 -2.86
N GLU A 143 -17.78 -9.23 -1.80
CA GLU A 143 -18.23 -8.58 -0.57
C GLU A 143 -17.06 -7.93 0.17
N MET A 144 -15.87 -8.56 0.17
CA MET A 144 -14.66 -7.99 0.77
C MET A 144 -14.18 -6.75 0.00
N ILE A 145 -14.24 -6.80 -1.34
CA ILE A 145 -13.89 -5.66 -2.18
C ILE A 145 -14.84 -4.50 -1.91
N GLU A 146 -16.15 -4.78 -1.82
CA GLU A 146 -17.17 -3.78 -1.54
C GLU A 146 -17.05 -3.19 -0.13
N ALA A 147 -16.80 -4.02 0.88
CA ALA A 147 -16.57 -3.54 2.25
C ALA A 147 -15.33 -2.65 2.35
N GLN A 148 -14.25 -3.00 1.64
CA GLN A 148 -13.04 -2.18 1.60
C GLN A 148 -13.29 -0.87 0.85
N ARG A 149 -14.03 -0.89 -0.27
CA ARG A 149 -14.43 0.31 -1.00
C ARG A 149 -15.19 1.27 -0.08
N LYS A 150 -16.21 0.76 0.61
CA LYS A 150 -17.02 1.56 1.54
C LYS A 150 -16.18 2.16 2.67
N LYS A 151 -15.26 1.38 3.26
CA LYS A 151 -14.35 1.88 4.30
C LYS A 151 -13.42 2.99 3.78
N ASN A 152 -12.90 2.83 2.57
CA ASN A 152 -12.08 3.85 1.93
C ASN A 152 -12.88 5.14 1.68
N GLU A 153 -14.11 5.02 1.20
CA GLU A 153 -15.01 6.18 1.03
C GLU A 153 -15.32 6.89 2.35
N GLU A 154 -15.59 6.14 3.42
CA GLU A 154 -15.84 6.71 4.75
C GLU A 154 -14.62 7.46 5.29
N THR A 155 -13.43 6.88 5.10
CA THR A 155 -12.15 7.51 5.49
C THR A 155 -11.89 8.78 4.68
N ALA A 156 -12.16 8.75 3.38
CA ALA A 156 -12.02 9.91 2.50
C ALA A 156 -12.98 11.04 2.92
N ARG A 157 -14.26 10.71 3.18
CA ARG A 157 -15.25 11.70 3.66
C ARG A 157 -14.87 12.31 5.00
N ALA A 158 -14.33 11.50 5.93
CA ALA A 158 -13.85 12.01 7.21
C ALA A 158 -12.66 12.97 7.06
N ALA A 159 -11.73 12.65 6.15
CA ALA A 159 -10.60 13.52 5.84
C ALA A 159 -11.06 14.84 5.18
N GLU A 160 -11.99 14.78 4.23
CA GLU A 160 -12.57 15.96 3.59
C GLU A 160 -13.25 16.88 4.61
N LYS A 161 -14.03 16.30 5.53
CA LYS A 161 -14.69 17.05 6.60
C LYS A 161 -13.67 17.79 7.49
N LEU A 162 -12.57 17.13 7.85
CA LEU A 162 -11.50 17.73 8.66
C LEU A 162 -10.81 18.88 7.91
N VAL A 163 -10.55 18.72 6.61
CA VAL A 163 -10.02 19.79 5.76
C VAL A 163 -11.01 20.96 5.67
N GLU A 164 -12.31 20.69 5.58
CA GLU A 164 -13.34 21.72 5.52
C GLU A 164 -13.49 22.46 6.87
N GLU A 165 -13.41 21.76 7.99
CA GLU A 165 -13.39 22.35 9.33
C GLU A 165 -12.16 23.23 9.54
N GLN A 166 -10.98 22.80 9.07
CA GLN A 166 -9.76 23.63 9.08
C GLN A 166 -9.93 24.89 8.21
N LYS A 167 -10.48 24.74 6.99
CA LYS A 167 -10.77 25.88 6.12
C LYS A 167 -11.72 26.88 6.80
N LYS A 168 -12.77 26.41 7.48
CA LYS A 168 -13.71 27.28 8.22
C LYS A 168 -13.04 27.97 9.42
N ALA A 169 -12.16 27.27 10.14
CA ALA A 169 -11.37 27.87 11.22
C ALA A 169 -10.39 28.96 10.73
N ASP A 170 -9.88 28.81 9.50
CA ASP A 170 -8.99 29.79 8.88
C ASP A 170 -9.70 31.06 8.39
N VAL A 171 -11.03 31.04 8.20
CA VAL A 171 -11.82 32.22 7.75
C VAL A 171 -11.80 33.36 8.79
N GLY A 172 -11.47 33.08 10.06
CA GLY A 172 -11.41 34.09 11.14
C GLY A 172 -10.02 34.61 11.50
N ARG A 173 -8.94 34.08 10.89
CA ARG A 173 -7.57 34.50 11.23
C ARG A 173 -7.16 35.68 10.36
N LYS A 174 -6.70 36.77 10.98
CA LYS A 174 -6.03 37.87 10.26
C LYS A 174 -4.90 37.26 9.42
N PRO A 175 -4.74 37.66 8.15
CA PRO A 175 -3.64 37.18 7.34
C PRO A 175 -2.32 37.51 8.05
N MET A 176 -1.52 36.48 8.31
CA MET A 176 -0.22 36.62 8.95
C MET A 176 0.87 36.42 7.92
N LEU A 177 1.89 37.28 7.98
CA LEU A 177 3.13 37.07 7.24
C LEU A 177 3.80 35.80 7.75
N VAL A 178 4.38 35.03 6.83
CA VAL A 178 5.37 34.00 7.19
C VAL A 178 6.48 34.66 8.01
N TYR A 179 7.01 33.94 9.01
CA TYR A 179 7.93 34.51 10.01
C TYR A 179 9.10 35.30 9.40
N ARG A 180 9.66 34.83 8.27
CA ARG A 180 10.77 35.47 7.55
C ARG A 180 10.40 36.77 6.83
N LEU A 181 9.11 37.05 6.65
CA LEU A 181 8.59 38.26 6.04
C LEU A 181 7.96 39.22 7.04
N LYS A 182 8.03 38.95 8.36
CA LYS A 182 7.48 39.85 9.39
C LYS A 182 8.05 41.27 9.35
N TRP A 183 9.24 41.44 8.78
CA TRP A 183 9.82 42.77 8.58
C TRP A 183 9.02 43.64 7.61
N LEU A 184 8.13 43.06 6.78
CA LEU A 184 7.18 43.80 5.93
C LEU A 184 6.00 44.38 6.73
N GLU A 185 5.86 44.06 8.03
CA GLU A 185 4.80 44.62 8.85
C GLU A 185 4.96 46.15 8.95
N GLY A 186 4.02 46.89 8.35
CA GLY A 186 4.06 48.35 8.28
C GLY A 186 4.57 48.93 6.96
N ASP A 187 5.24 48.13 6.13
CA ASP A 187 5.71 48.53 4.79
C ASP A 187 4.69 48.21 3.67
N ILE A 188 3.78 47.26 3.90
CA ILE A 188 2.71 46.87 2.98
C ILE A 188 1.36 46.77 3.70
N GLU A 189 0.26 46.81 2.92
CA GLU A 189 -1.10 46.69 3.45
C GLU A 189 -1.42 45.25 3.91
N LEU A 190 -2.31 45.11 4.89
CA LEU A 190 -2.64 43.83 5.54
C LEU A 190 -3.22 42.80 4.55
N ASP A 191 -3.99 43.23 3.57
CA ASP A 191 -4.56 42.40 2.52
C ASP A 191 -3.50 41.89 1.52
N GLN A 192 -2.36 42.55 1.44
CA GLN A 192 -1.22 42.17 0.59
C GLN A 192 -0.32 41.11 1.25
N TYR A 193 -0.45 40.84 2.55
CA TYR A 193 0.42 39.91 3.28
C TYR A 193 0.44 38.51 2.70
N VAL A 194 -0.74 38.01 2.30
CA VAL A 194 -0.88 36.69 1.67
C VAL A 194 -0.21 36.70 0.30
N HIS A 195 -0.41 37.75 -0.49
CA HIS A 195 0.18 37.88 -1.82
C HIS A 195 1.70 37.97 -1.77
N ALA A 196 2.26 38.79 -0.87
CA ALA A 196 3.70 38.88 -0.61
C ALA A 196 4.29 37.51 -0.23
N GLY A 197 3.59 36.76 0.63
CA GLY A 197 3.99 35.40 1.01
C GLY A 197 4.04 34.43 -0.18
N PHE A 198 2.98 34.38 -0.99
CA PHE A 198 2.93 33.52 -2.18
C PHE A 198 3.96 33.93 -3.22
N PHE A 199 4.17 35.23 -3.43
CA PHE A 199 5.16 35.77 -4.33
C PHE A 199 6.58 35.36 -3.91
N TRP A 200 6.93 35.54 -2.63
CA TRP A 200 8.22 35.15 -2.07
C TRP A 200 8.49 33.65 -2.22
N MET A 201 7.51 32.80 -1.89
CA MET A 201 7.64 31.35 -2.04
C MET A 201 7.81 30.93 -3.51
N ARG A 202 7.04 31.53 -4.43
CA ARG A 202 7.10 31.21 -5.87
C ARG A 202 8.44 31.57 -6.51
N ARG A 203 9.15 32.57 -5.96
CA ARG A 203 10.50 32.96 -6.39
C ARG A 203 11.61 32.15 -5.69
N GLY A 204 11.26 31.06 -5.01
CA GLY A 204 12.24 30.19 -4.34
C GLY A 204 12.70 30.72 -2.99
N ALA A 205 11.89 31.55 -2.32
CA ALA A 205 12.16 32.07 -0.99
C ALA A 205 13.53 32.79 -0.87
N PRO A 206 13.76 33.85 -1.68
CA PRO A 206 15.04 34.58 -1.67
C PRO A 206 15.39 35.12 -0.29
N ALA A 207 16.69 35.29 -0.03
CA ALA A 207 17.20 35.85 1.22
C ALA A 207 16.71 37.29 1.43
N VAL A 208 16.35 37.63 2.67
CA VAL A 208 15.79 38.93 3.10
C VAL A 208 16.37 39.35 4.46
N GLU A 209 17.62 38.97 4.71
CA GLU A 209 18.28 39.16 6.00
C GLU A 209 18.89 40.56 6.14
N THR A 210 19.34 41.16 5.04
CA THR A 210 19.90 42.53 5.01
C THR A 210 18.91 43.56 4.45
N GLU A 211 19.16 44.83 4.75
CA GLU A 211 18.31 45.93 4.30
C GLU A 211 18.30 46.08 2.77
N GLU A 212 19.43 45.83 2.11
CA GLU A 212 19.54 45.84 0.65
C GLU A 212 18.72 44.72 0.02
N GLN A 213 18.72 43.54 0.64
CA GLN A 213 17.92 42.40 0.18
C GLN A 213 16.42 42.66 0.35
N ARG A 214 16.03 43.28 1.46
CA ARG A 214 14.66 43.70 1.74
C ARG A 214 14.17 44.76 0.76
N GLY A 215 14.98 45.78 0.50
CA GLY A 215 14.69 46.80 -0.50
C GLY A 215 14.57 46.22 -1.91
N ALA A 216 15.44 45.26 -2.27
CA ALA A 216 15.34 44.55 -3.54
C ALA A 216 14.03 43.75 -3.65
N PHE A 217 13.60 43.09 -2.57
CA PHE A 217 12.32 42.39 -2.52
C PHE A 217 11.15 43.36 -2.71
N LEU A 218 11.09 44.45 -1.93
CA LEU A 218 10.01 45.44 -2.00
C LEU A 218 9.86 46.05 -3.39
N ARG A 219 10.98 46.41 -4.04
CA ARG A 219 10.96 46.94 -5.41
C ARG A 219 10.34 45.94 -6.38
N VAL A 220 10.83 44.71 -6.34
CA VAL A 220 10.41 43.63 -7.26
C VAL A 220 8.97 43.20 -6.97
N PHE A 221 8.53 43.27 -5.72
CA PHE A 221 7.16 43.03 -5.32
C PHE A 221 6.24 44.18 -5.78
N GLY A 222 6.64 45.44 -5.63
CA GLY A 222 5.88 46.59 -6.12
C GLY A 222 5.68 46.58 -7.64
N GLU A 223 6.73 46.25 -8.40
CA GLU A 223 6.65 46.05 -9.85
C GLU A 223 5.68 44.92 -10.21
N HIS A 224 5.68 43.83 -9.46
CA HIS A 224 4.76 42.71 -9.62
C HIS A 224 3.31 43.13 -9.34
N MET A 225 3.07 43.89 -8.28
CA MET A 225 1.73 44.37 -7.89
C MET A 225 1.10 45.29 -8.93
N ALA A 226 1.90 46.04 -9.69
CA ALA A 226 1.40 46.98 -10.70
C ALA A 226 0.66 46.31 -11.87
N GLY A 227 0.87 45.01 -12.10
CA GLY A 227 0.28 44.28 -13.22
C GLY A 227 -0.31 42.91 -12.87
N CYS A 228 -0.41 42.56 -11.59
CA CYS A 228 -0.87 41.25 -11.15
C CYS A 228 -2.30 41.33 -10.60
N GLU A 229 -3.16 40.41 -11.05
CA GLU A 229 -4.43 40.14 -10.38
C GLU A 229 -4.27 38.95 -9.43
N PHE A 230 -4.39 39.20 -8.13
CA PHE A 230 -4.28 38.15 -7.12
C PHE A 230 -5.64 37.56 -6.78
N VAL A 231 -5.96 36.42 -7.41
CA VAL A 231 -7.24 35.74 -7.25
C VAL A 231 -7.02 34.30 -6.78
N GLY A 232 -7.72 33.90 -5.72
CA GLY A 232 -7.68 32.51 -5.23
C GLY A 232 -6.28 32.01 -4.87
N LYS A 233 -5.44 32.88 -4.26
CA LYS A 233 -4.04 32.61 -3.90
C LYS A 233 -3.12 32.36 -5.11
N ARG A 234 -3.47 32.87 -6.29
CA ARG A 234 -2.66 32.80 -7.50
C ARG A 234 -2.46 34.19 -8.08
N CYS A 235 -1.23 34.45 -8.52
CA CYS A 235 -0.89 35.61 -9.34
C CYS A 235 -1.25 35.28 -10.78
N SER A 236 -2.14 36.07 -11.37
CA SER A 236 -2.54 36.04 -12.79
C SER A 236 -2.07 37.29 -13.48
#